data_AF-A0A968XHH2-F1
#
_entry.id   AF-A0A968XHH2-F1
#
_cell.length_a   1.000
_cell.length_b   1.000
_cell.length_c   1.000
_cell.angle_alpha   90.00
_cell.angle_beta   90.00
_cell.angle_gamma   90.00
#
_symmetry.space_group_name_H-M   'P 1'
#
loop_
_entity.id
_entity.type
_entity.pdbx_description
1 polymer ?
#
loop_
_entity_poly.entity_id
_entity_poly.type
_entity_poly.pdbx_seq_one_letter_code
_entity_poly.pdbx_strand_id
1 'polypeptide(L)' 'MRKNITRAIIDIGSNSIRLVVYGGPARAPSVLYNEKFLAGLGRGVIATGRLIRMMRNWR' A
#
# COMPACT_ATOMS: atom_id res chain seq x y z
N MET A 1 27.97 6.22 12.79
CA MET A 1 26.70 5.47 12.98
C MET A 1 26.06 5.19 11.62
N ARG A 2 25.74 3.92 11.29
CA ARG A 2 24.97 3.61 10.08
C ARG A 2 23.51 3.99 10.34
N LYS A 3 22.92 4.88 9.53
CA LYS A 3 21.48 5.16 9.59
C LYS A 3 20.73 3.85 9.37
N ASN A 4 19.82 3.50 10.27
CA ASN A 4 18.89 2.40 10.05
C ASN A 4 17.91 2.87 8.97
N ILE A 5 18.01 2.33 7.76
CA ILE A 5 17.20 2.80 6.63
C ILE A 5 15.85 2.11 6.69
N THR A 6 14.81 2.86 7.03
CA THR A 6 13.42 2.41 6.91
C THR A 6 12.90 2.78 5.53
N ARG A 7 12.33 1.81 4.80
CA ARG A 7 11.69 2.02 3.49
C ARG A 7 10.27 1.48 3.51
N ALA A 8 9.32 2.28 3.05
CA ALA A 8 7.96 1.83 2.80
C ALA A 8 7.76 1.57 1.30
N ILE A 9 7.08 0.47 0.99
CA ILE A 9 6.60 0.15 -0.35
C ILE A 9 5.07 0.13 -0.28
N ILE A 10 4.43 0.91 -1.15
CA ILE A 10 2.99 0.93 -1.32
C ILE A 10 2.70 0.36 -2.71
N ASP A 11 1.98 -0.75 -2.76
CA ASP A 11 1.47 -1.37 -3.97
C ASP A 11 -0.03 -1.05 -4.10
N ILE A 12 -0.46 -0.51 -5.25
CA ILE A 12 -1.84 -0.12 -5.51
C ILE A 12 -2.37 -0.97 -6.67
N GLY A 13 -3.05 -2.05 -6.32
CA GLY A 13 -3.73 -2.93 -7.27
C GLY A 13 -5.20 -2.57 -7.48
N SER A 14 -5.81 -3.20 -8.49
CA SER A 14 -7.24 -3.02 -8.80
C SER A 14 -8.17 -3.51 -7.69
N ASN A 15 -7.76 -4.47 -6.86
CA ASN A 15 -8.57 -4.99 -5.76
C ASN A 15 -8.03 -4.62 -4.38
N SER A 16 -6.71 -4.53 -4.23
CA SER A 16 -6.07 -4.34 -2.93
C SER A 16 -4.94 -3.34 -3.00
N ILE A 17 -4.75 -2.64 -1.89
CA ILE A 17 -3.57 -1.83 -1.60
C ILE A 17 -2.75 -2.58 -0.55
N ARG A 18 -1.43 -2.63 -0.70
CA ARG A 18 -0.54 -3.22 0.30
C ARG A 18 0.52 -2.21 0.72
N LEU A 19 0.70 -2.05 2.04
CA LEU A 19 1.80 -1.32 2.64
C LEU A 19 2.76 -2.32 3.27
N VAL A 20 4.01 -2.31 2.83
CA VAL A 20 5.09 -3.05 3.50
C VAL A 20 6.18 -2.09 3.91
N VAL A 21 6.56 -2.11 5.18
CA VAL A 21 7.69 -1.33 5.70
C VAL A 21 8.83 -2.28 5.99
N TYR A 22 9.98 -2.00 5.40
CA TYR A 22 11.23 -2.72 5.59
C TYR A 22 12.22 -1.88 6.39
N GLY A 23 12.98 -2.52 7.26
CA GLY A 23 14.07 -1.90 8.01
C GLY A 23 15.29 -2.81 8.14
N GLY A 24 16.33 -2.31 8.81
CA GLY A 24 17.56 -3.07 9.03
C GLY A 24 18.57 -2.98 7.88
N PRO A 25 19.51 -3.93 7.78
CA PRO A 25 20.59 -3.90 6.80
C PRO A 25 20.09 -3.93 5.36
N ALA A 26 20.68 -3.13 4.48
CA ALA A 26 20.25 -3.04 3.08
C ALA A 26 20.35 -4.37 2.30
N ARG A 27 21.28 -5.26 2.68
CA ARG A 27 21.45 -6.58 2.05
C ARG A 27 20.47 -7.64 2.56
N ALA A 28 19.83 -7.41 3.70
CA ALA A 28 18.91 -8.35 4.33
C ALA A 28 17.88 -7.57 5.17
N PRO A 29 16.92 -6.88 4.51
CA PRO A 29 15.94 -6.09 5.21
C PRO A 29 14.88 -6.97 5.89
N SER A 30 14.52 -6.62 7.12
CA SER A 30 13.42 -7.24 7.86
C SER A 30 12.11 -6.51 7.59
N VAL A 31 11.00 -7.25 7.53
CA VAL A 31 9.66 -6.65 7.47
C VAL A 31 9.30 -6.13 8.86
N LEU A 32 9.05 -4.83 8.96
CA LEU A 32 8.56 -4.16 10.18
C LEU A 32 7.04 -4.01 10.17
N TYR A 33 6.44 -3.90 8.98
CA TYR A 33 5.00 -3.77 8.81
C TYR A 33 4.54 -4.42 7.51
N ASN A 34 3.37 -5.06 7.52
CA ASN A 34 2.78 -5.68 6.34
C ASN A 34 1.25 -5.65 6.42
N GLU A 35 0.66 -4.60 5.86
CA GLU A 35 -0.79 -4.42 5.82
C GLU A 35 -1.35 -4.58 4.43
N LYS A 36 -2.53 -5.20 4.35
CA LYS A 36 -3.33 -5.30 3.14
C LYS A 36 -4.70 -4.68 3.36
N PHE A 37 -5.03 -3.69 2.55
CA PHE A 37 -6.34 -3.05 2.51
C PHE A 37 -7.09 -3.46 1.25
N LEU A 38 -8.38 -3.77 1.38
CA LEU A 38 -9.24 -4.07 0.23
C LEU A 38 -9.89 -2.78 -0.25
N ALA A 39 -9.48 -2.32 -1.43
CA ALA A 39 -9.95 -1.07 -2.02
C ALA A 39 -10.93 -1.30 -3.19
N GLY A 40 -10.90 -2.44 -3.89
CA GLY A 40 -11.87 -2.70 -4.97
C GLY A 40 -11.93 -1.63 -6.08
N LEU A 41 -10.85 -0.87 -6.28
CA LEU A 41 -10.73 0.27 -7.20
C LEU A 41 -11.17 -0.08 -8.64
N GLY A 42 -10.86 -1.31 -9.06
CA GLY A 42 -11.17 -1.83 -10.39
C GLY A 42 -12.66 -1.96 -10.68
N ARG A 43 -13.53 -2.08 -9.66
CA ARG A 43 -14.98 -2.18 -9.88
C ARG A 43 -15.55 -0.94 -10.54
N GLY A 44 -15.16 0.24 -10.07
CA GLY A 44 -15.59 1.51 -10.67
C GLY A 44 -15.04 1.67 -12.08
N VAL A 45 -13.76 1.31 -12.29
CA VAL A 45 -13.08 1.48 -13.58
C VAL A 45 -13.69 0.56 -14.63
N ILE A 46 -13.96 -0.70 -14.31
CA ILE A 46 -14.59 -1.65 -15.23
C ILE A 46 -16.01 -1.19 -15.61
N ALA A 47 -16.79 -0.72 -14.64
CA ALA A 47 -18.18 -0.35 -14.87
C ALA A 47 -18.37 1.01 -15.56
N THR A 48 -17.46 1.98 -15.31
CA THR A 48 -17.70 3.39 -15.67
C THR A 48 -16.51 4.08 -16.33
N GLY A 49 -15.37 3.41 -16.45
CA GLY A 49 -14.10 4.01 -16.88
C GLY A 49 -13.47 4.97 -15.85
N ARG A 50 -14.03 5.06 -14.63
CA ARG A 50 -13.59 5.99 -13.58
C ARG A 50 -13.41 5.28 -12.24
N LEU A 51 -12.50 5.76 -11.40
CA LEU A 51 -12.42 5.30 -10.02
C LEU A 51 -13.70 5.65 -9.25
N ILE A 52 -14.17 4.74 -8.41
CA ILE A 52 -15.29 5.01 -7.51
C ILE A 52 -14.83 5.87 -6.33
N ARG A 53 -15.65 6.86 -5.95
CA ARG A 53 -15.41 7.69 -4.77
C ARG A 53 -15.74 6.90 -3.50
N MET A 54 -14.71 6.29 -2.91
CA MET A 54 -14.89 5.45 -1.72
C MET A 54 -14.88 6.22 -0.40
N MET A 55 -14.10 7.30 -0.31
CA MET A 55 -13.92 8.04 0.94
C MET A 55 -14.94 9.17 1.04
N ARG A 56 -16.11 8.91 1.63
CA ARG A 56 -17.09 9.95 1.98
C ARG A 56 -16.94 10.49 3.42
N ASN A 57 -16.35 9.73 4.35
CA ASN A 57 -16.31 10.06 5.79
C ASN A 57 -14.96 9.73 6.46
N TRP A 58 -13.83 10.20 5.91
CA TRP A 58 -12.58 10.20 6.69
C TRP A 58 -12.57 11.45 7.57
N ARG A 59 -12.96 11.28 8.84
CA ARG A 59 -12.65 12.19 9.94
C ARG A 59 -11.50 11.60 10.74
#